data_AF-A0A2U3DPF3-F1
#
_entry.id   AF-A0A2U3DPF3-F1
#
_cell.length_a   1.000
_cell.length_b   1.000
_cell.length_c   1.000
_cell.angle_alpha   90.00
_cell.angle_beta   90.00
_cell.angle_gamma   90.00
#
_symmetry.space_group_name_H-M   'P 1'
#
loop_
_entity.id
_entity.type
_entity.pdbx_description
1 polymer ?
#
loop_
_entity_poly.entity_id
_entity_poly.type
_entity_poly.pdbx_seq_one_letter_code
_entity_poly.pdbx_strand_id
1 'polypeptide(L)'
;MISAHRFPASQHRLFDVAELWYGEIRTVLGLLDIRSSHAATTTRECDPSTYSTFTKYQVPDGETLVSNLLHIDSEAPSAGSLYIYTHEDKVFQGRLKIGYTGKAIESRLDYWAECGHGYPKLLESFTEVRHPQQVERLVHLELKDFWQAARWCRVHQKPHIEWFEVNLNIAVATIRLWCKWMQDANPYRRSGSLKRTWREHVDFLVKHDNPISVEAMVQINRIELGLDDVSEFVDDNALRKKRENTLKKEEDVEEIHCATAPS
;
A
#
# COMPACT_ATOMS: atom_id res chain seq x y z
N MET A 1 9.09 41.36 -22.39
CA MET A 1 8.90 41.13 -20.95
C MET A 1 8.29 39.75 -20.78
N ILE A 2 9.11 38.74 -20.55
CA ILE A 2 8.69 37.34 -20.38
C ILE A 2 8.76 37.04 -18.89
N SER A 3 7.60 36.74 -18.30
CA SER A 3 7.45 36.45 -16.88
C SER A 3 7.70 34.96 -16.62
N ALA A 4 8.53 34.68 -15.62
CA ALA A 4 8.86 33.34 -15.15
C ALA A 4 7.70 32.76 -14.31
N HIS A 5 7.20 31.59 -14.68
CA HIS A 5 6.30 30.82 -13.83
C HIS A 5 7.11 29.91 -12.90
N ARG A 6 6.94 30.16 -11.59
CA ARG A 6 7.36 29.29 -10.48
C ARG A 6 6.55 27.98 -10.50
N PHE A 7 7.25 26.86 -10.34
CA PHE A 7 6.69 25.54 -10.05
C PHE A 7 6.34 25.41 -8.54
N PRO A 8 5.29 24.64 -8.15
CA PRO A 8 4.90 24.47 -6.75
C PRO A 8 5.66 23.33 -6.04
N ALA A 9 5.90 23.54 -4.74
CA ALA A 9 6.84 22.84 -3.87
C ALA A 9 6.34 21.51 -3.25
N SER A 10 5.72 20.62 -4.02
CA SER A 10 5.27 19.30 -3.50
C SER A 10 6.13 18.11 -3.91
N GLN A 11 7.07 18.27 -4.84
CA GLN A 11 8.01 17.21 -5.26
C GLN A 11 9.22 17.02 -4.33
N HIS A 12 9.44 17.92 -3.38
CA HIS A 12 10.67 17.91 -2.57
C HIS A 12 10.77 16.76 -1.55
N ARG A 13 9.66 16.16 -1.08
CA ARG A 13 9.71 15.19 0.03
C ARG A 13 9.97 13.73 -0.36
N LEU A 14 9.82 13.36 -1.63
CA LEU A 14 10.20 12.01 -2.12
C LEU A 14 11.68 11.92 -2.52
N PHE A 15 12.30 13.06 -2.85
CA PHE A 15 13.73 13.14 -3.14
C PHE A 15 14.58 12.98 -1.86
N ASP A 16 14.08 13.47 -0.71
CA ASP A 16 14.85 13.49 0.54
C ASP A 16 15.16 12.07 1.08
N VAL A 17 14.25 11.10 0.92
CA VAL A 17 14.47 9.71 1.37
C VAL A 17 15.43 8.96 0.44
N ALA A 18 15.35 9.23 -0.86
CA ALA A 18 16.26 8.64 -1.85
C ALA A 18 17.69 9.16 -1.66
N GLU A 19 17.87 10.47 -1.42
CA GLU A 19 19.19 11.08 -1.15
C GLU A 19 19.80 10.61 0.18
N LEU A 20 19.00 10.45 1.23
CA LEU A 20 19.45 9.89 2.50
C LEU A 20 19.96 8.44 2.33
N TRP A 21 19.26 7.62 1.55
CA TRP A 21 19.68 6.26 1.22
C TRP A 21 20.92 6.22 0.31
N TYR A 22 21.02 7.12 -0.68
CA TYR A 22 22.20 7.27 -1.53
C TYR A 22 23.45 7.65 -0.74
N GLY A 23 23.31 8.49 0.29
CA GLY A 23 24.38 8.86 1.21
C GLY A 23 24.90 7.69 2.04
N GLU A 24 24.00 6.88 2.60
CA GLU A 24 24.37 5.68 3.38
C GLU A 24 25.03 4.61 2.50
N ILE A 25 24.53 4.39 1.28
CA ILE A 25 25.10 3.43 0.32
C ILE A 25 26.51 3.84 -0.12
N ARG A 26 26.76 5.13 -0.40
CA ARG A 26 28.11 5.61 -0.75
C ARG A 26 29.13 5.41 0.38
N THR A 27 28.66 5.57 1.61
CA THR A 27 29.49 5.40 2.82
C THR A 27 29.84 3.93 3.04
N VAL A 28 28.87 3.02 2.88
CA VAL A 28 29.06 1.57 3.03
C VAL A 28 29.92 0.99 1.89
N LEU A 29 29.83 1.56 0.68
CA LEU A 29 30.62 1.13 -0.49
C LEU A 29 32.00 1.80 -0.59
N GLY A 30 32.40 2.64 0.38
CA GLY A 30 33.74 3.24 0.41
C GLY A 30 34.03 4.22 -0.73
N LEU A 31 33.01 4.82 -1.34
CA LEU A 31 33.12 5.69 -2.53
C LEU A 31 33.32 7.17 -2.16
N LEU A 32 34.25 7.46 -1.25
CA LEU A 32 34.82 8.80 -1.13
C LEU A 32 36.07 8.90 -2.02
N ASP A 33 35.97 9.80 -2.98
CA ASP A 33 36.89 10.08 -4.07
C ASP A 33 38.24 10.62 -3.57
N ILE A 34 39.33 9.90 -3.87
CA ILE A 34 40.68 10.48 -3.93
C ILE A 34 41.15 10.40 -5.39
N ARG A 35 40.90 11.51 -6.10
CA ARG A 35 41.70 12.11 -7.18
C ARG A 35 42.49 11.17 -8.11
N SER A 36 42.05 11.18 -9.37
CA SER A 36 42.86 11.30 -10.60
C SER A 36 43.95 10.24 -10.88
N SER A 37 43.69 9.36 -11.85
CA SER A 37 44.49 9.30 -13.09
C SER A 37 43.93 8.29 -14.09
N HIS A 38 44.07 8.65 -15.36
CA HIS A 38 43.74 7.99 -16.62
C HIS A 38 43.82 6.45 -16.74
N ALA A 39 43.00 6.00 -17.69
CA ALA A 39 43.19 4.89 -18.64
C ALA A 39 42.70 3.49 -18.23
N ALA A 40 41.73 3.01 -19.01
CA ALA A 40 41.75 1.76 -19.78
C ALA A 40 40.35 1.12 -19.79
N THR A 41 39.75 1.17 -20.97
CA THR A 41 38.59 0.35 -21.36
C THR A 41 38.87 -1.11 -21.06
N THR A 42 38.14 -1.68 -20.09
CA THR A 42 37.93 -3.12 -20.00
C THR A 42 36.44 -3.32 -19.80
N THR A 43 35.81 -3.91 -20.82
CA THR A 43 34.46 -4.46 -20.73
C THR A 43 34.44 -5.49 -19.60
N ARG A 44 33.97 -5.06 -18.42
CA ARG A 44 33.64 -5.99 -17.33
C ARG A 44 32.42 -6.77 -17.76
N GLU A 45 32.63 -8.05 -18.07
CA GLU A 45 31.56 -9.04 -18.03
C GLU A 45 30.82 -8.86 -16.69
N CYS A 46 29.53 -8.55 -16.78
CA CYS A 46 28.68 -8.42 -15.60
C CYS A 46 28.47 -9.80 -15.02
N ASP A 47 29.09 -10.04 -13.86
CA ASP A 47 28.76 -11.17 -12.99
C ASP A 47 27.25 -11.10 -12.63
N PRO A 48 26.43 -12.06 -13.06
CA PRO A 48 25.00 -12.08 -12.81
C PRO A 48 24.66 -12.38 -11.33
N SER A 49 25.66 -12.64 -10.47
CA SER A 49 25.47 -13.02 -9.07
C SER A 49 25.31 -11.85 -8.08
N THR A 50 25.37 -10.58 -8.52
CA THR A 50 24.91 -9.47 -7.66
C THR A 50 23.38 -9.43 -7.63
N TYR A 51 22.81 -10.50 -7.09
CA TYR A 51 21.38 -10.80 -6.99
C TYR A 51 20.62 -9.65 -6.32
N SER A 52 19.48 -9.30 -6.91
CA SER A 52 18.44 -8.47 -6.31
C SER A 52 18.08 -9.02 -4.94
N THR A 53 18.72 -8.51 -3.90
CA THR A 53 18.36 -8.83 -2.52
C THR A 53 17.01 -8.19 -2.23
N PHE A 54 16.09 -8.99 -1.70
CA PHE A 54 14.81 -8.51 -1.21
C PHE A 54 14.94 -8.12 0.25
N THR A 55 14.29 -7.03 0.63
CA THR A 55 14.17 -6.61 2.02
C THR A 55 12.74 -6.18 2.29
N LYS A 56 12.26 -6.39 3.53
CA LYS A 56 10.95 -5.89 3.94
C LYS A 56 10.86 -4.40 3.65
N TYR A 57 9.84 -4.01 2.90
CA TYR A 57 9.58 -2.61 2.59
C TYR A 57 9.07 -1.91 3.86
N GLN A 58 9.67 -0.78 4.18
CA GLN A 58 9.20 0.07 5.27
C GLN A 58 8.24 1.09 4.67
N VAL A 59 6.95 0.91 4.95
CA VAL A 59 5.93 1.87 4.56
C VAL A 59 6.20 3.19 5.29
N PRO A 60 6.35 4.33 4.58
CA PRO A 60 6.58 5.62 5.22
C PRO A 60 5.58 5.95 6.33
N ASP A 61 6.07 6.62 7.38
CA ASP A 61 5.23 7.04 8.50
C ASP A 61 4.04 7.88 8.02
N GLY A 62 2.84 7.51 8.46
CA GLY A 62 1.58 8.16 8.06
C GLY A 62 0.91 7.56 6.82
N GLU A 63 1.57 6.67 6.08
CA GLU A 63 0.94 5.91 5.00
C GLU A 63 0.19 4.70 5.58
N THR A 64 -1.13 4.82 5.66
CA THR A 64 -2.02 3.79 6.18
C THR A 64 -3.20 3.60 5.24
N LEU A 65 -3.96 2.50 5.41
CA LEU A 65 -5.24 2.34 4.72
C LEU A 65 -6.15 3.55 4.99
N VAL A 66 -6.19 4.07 6.22
CA VAL A 66 -6.96 5.26 6.58
C VAL A 66 -6.57 6.44 5.71
N SER A 67 -5.30 6.83 5.69
CA SER A 67 -4.86 8.04 4.98
C SER A 67 -5.01 7.91 3.47
N ASN A 68 -4.88 6.71 2.92
CA ASN A 68 -5.02 6.45 1.49
C ASN A 68 -6.49 6.29 1.06
N LEU A 69 -7.43 5.98 1.96
CA LEU A 69 -8.87 5.92 1.64
C LEU A 69 -9.53 7.30 1.49
N LEU A 70 -8.96 8.36 2.06
CA LEU A 70 -9.66 9.65 2.13
C LEU A 70 -9.73 10.40 0.79
N HIS A 71 -8.80 10.10 -0.12
CA HIS A 71 -8.66 10.80 -1.40
C HIS A 71 -8.05 9.88 -2.46
N ILE A 72 -8.50 10.06 -3.70
CA ILE A 72 -7.84 9.53 -4.89
C ILE A 72 -7.25 10.68 -5.70
N ASP A 73 -6.13 10.41 -6.36
CA ASP A 73 -5.57 11.32 -7.36
C ASP A 73 -6.56 11.48 -8.54
N SER A 74 -7.02 12.71 -8.77
CA SER A 74 -7.94 13.01 -9.87
C SER A 74 -7.30 12.94 -11.25
N GLU A 75 -5.98 13.02 -11.33
CA GLU A 75 -5.22 12.91 -12.58
C GLU A 75 -4.88 11.45 -12.93
N ALA A 76 -5.07 10.53 -11.98
CA ALA A 76 -4.89 9.11 -12.20
C ALA A 76 -5.97 8.54 -13.14
N PRO A 77 -5.66 7.44 -13.89
CA PRO A 77 -6.66 6.78 -14.71
C PRO A 77 -7.91 6.38 -13.90
N SER A 78 -9.09 6.72 -14.41
CA SER A 78 -10.36 6.35 -13.77
C SER A 78 -10.75 4.88 -13.98
N ALA A 79 -10.17 4.25 -15.00
CA ALA A 79 -10.31 2.82 -15.30
C ALA A 79 -8.99 2.24 -15.82
N GLY A 80 -8.79 0.93 -15.64
CA GLY A 80 -7.63 0.22 -16.17
C GLY A 80 -7.60 -1.23 -15.69
N SER A 81 -6.40 -1.76 -15.48
CA SER A 81 -6.22 -3.15 -15.05
C SER A 81 -5.23 -3.26 -13.89
N LEU A 82 -5.42 -4.28 -13.05
CA LEU A 82 -4.38 -4.80 -12.16
C LEU A 82 -3.83 -6.11 -12.72
N TYR A 83 -2.59 -6.42 -12.35
CA TYR A 83 -1.94 -7.66 -12.73
C TYR A 83 -1.02 -8.15 -11.62
N ILE A 84 -0.87 -9.48 -11.56
CA ILE A 84 0.10 -10.15 -10.71
C ILE A 84 1.07 -10.91 -11.61
N TYR A 85 2.38 -10.70 -11.43
CA TYR A 85 3.39 -11.48 -12.14
C TYR A 85 4.52 -11.91 -11.21
N THR A 86 5.35 -12.83 -11.70
CA THR A 86 6.65 -13.15 -11.11
C THR A 86 7.71 -13.39 -12.19
N HIS A 87 8.97 -13.56 -11.81
CA HIS A 87 10.03 -14.03 -12.70
C HIS A 87 10.38 -15.48 -12.36
N GLU A 88 10.89 -16.23 -13.34
CA GLU A 88 11.29 -17.64 -13.13
C GLU A 88 12.60 -17.81 -12.36
N ASP A 89 13.41 -16.75 -12.27
CA ASP A 89 14.66 -16.76 -11.53
C ASP A 89 14.41 -17.04 -10.04
N LYS A 90 15.26 -17.90 -9.46
CA LYS A 90 15.11 -18.44 -8.09
C LYS A 90 15.00 -17.35 -7.03
N VAL A 91 15.60 -16.19 -7.26
CA VAL A 91 15.52 -15.05 -6.32
C VAL A 91 14.08 -14.52 -6.14
N PHE A 92 13.21 -14.73 -7.13
CA PHE A 92 11.78 -14.35 -7.08
C PHE A 92 10.87 -15.49 -6.61
N GLN A 93 11.42 -16.66 -6.27
CA GLN A 93 10.62 -17.78 -5.81
C GLN A 93 9.78 -17.40 -4.58
N GLY A 94 8.46 -17.64 -4.67
CA GLY A 94 7.50 -17.26 -3.62
C GLY A 94 7.15 -15.77 -3.56
N ARG A 95 7.65 -14.96 -4.50
CA ARG A 95 7.40 -13.51 -4.56
C ARG A 95 6.53 -13.15 -5.75
N LEU A 96 5.58 -12.28 -5.49
CA LEU A 96 4.61 -11.76 -6.45
C LEU A 96 4.84 -10.26 -6.61
N LYS A 97 4.81 -9.77 -7.84
CA LYS A 97 4.67 -8.33 -8.09
C LYS A 97 3.22 -8.01 -8.39
N ILE A 98 2.68 -7.02 -7.69
CA ILE A 98 1.31 -6.53 -7.88
C ILE A 98 1.40 -5.14 -8.50
N GLY A 99 0.88 -5.00 -9.72
CA GLY A 99 0.98 -3.78 -10.51
C GLY A 99 -0.38 -3.31 -11.04
N TYR A 100 -0.49 -2.02 -11.36
CA TYR A 100 -1.58 -1.47 -12.18
C TYR A 100 -1.13 -0.93 -13.54
N THR A 101 -2.09 -0.70 -14.43
CA THR A 101 -1.91 -0.02 -15.71
C THR A 101 -3.21 0.60 -16.21
N GLY A 102 -3.12 1.79 -16.82
CA GLY A 102 -4.19 2.37 -17.65
C GLY A 102 -4.10 1.97 -19.14
N LYS A 103 -3.10 1.15 -19.50
CA LYS A 103 -2.83 0.63 -20.85
C LYS A 103 -2.95 -0.90 -20.88
N ALA A 104 -2.57 -1.52 -21.99
CA ALA A 104 -2.43 -2.98 -22.09
C ALA A 104 -1.44 -3.53 -21.04
N ILE A 105 -1.73 -4.71 -20.49
CA ILE A 105 -0.88 -5.38 -19.49
C ILE A 105 0.43 -5.83 -20.15
N GLU A 106 0.34 -6.33 -21.38
CA GLU A 106 1.46 -6.79 -22.19
C GLU A 106 2.55 -5.71 -22.28
N SER A 107 2.16 -4.46 -22.55
CA SER A 107 3.11 -3.34 -22.59
C SER A 107 3.81 -3.07 -21.25
N ARG A 108 3.18 -3.41 -20.11
CA ARG A 108 3.87 -3.35 -18.81
C ARG A 108 4.78 -4.54 -18.61
N LEU A 109 4.39 -5.75 -19.02
CA LEU A 109 5.25 -6.93 -18.95
C LEU A 109 6.49 -6.75 -19.81
N ASP A 110 6.37 -6.16 -21.00
CA ASP A 110 7.50 -5.81 -21.87
C ASP A 110 8.47 -4.84 -21.16
N TYR A 111 7.94 -3.76 -20.56
CA TYR A 111 8.74 -2.83 -19.77
C TYR A 111 9.43 -3.50 -18.58
N TRP A 112 8.76 -4.45 -17.92
CA TRP A 112 9.37 -5.19 -16.82
C TRP A 112 10.38 -6.24 -17.28
N ALA A 113 10.28 -6.76 -18.50
CA ALA A 113 11.28 -7.64 -19.10
C ALA A 113 12.65 -6.94 -19.27
N GLU A 114 12.64 -5.61 -19.45
CA GLU A 114 13.86 -4.79 -19.51
C GLU A 114 14.68 -4.86 -18.21
N CYS A 115 14.13 -5.33 -17.09
CA CYS A 115 14.85 -5.41 -15.81
C CYS A 115 16.00 -6.42 -15.80
N GLY A 116 16.13 -7.28 -16.82
CA GLY A 116 17.20 -8.27 -16.91
C GLY A 116 16.92 -9.57 -16.14
N HIS A 117 15.66 -9.85 -15.80
CA HIS A 117 15.23 -11.06 -15.08
C HIS A 117 14.39 -12.01 -15.96
N GLY A 118 14.54 -11.90 -17.29
CA GLY A 118 13.71 -12.60 -18.27
C GLY A 118 12.30 -12.02 -18.39
N TYR A 119 11.51 -12.60 -19.30
CA TYR A 119 10.13 -12.15 -19.51
C TYR A 119 9.27 -12.48 -18.27
N PRO A 120 8.49 -11.52 -17.74
CA PRO A 120 7.57 -11.77 -16.64
C PRO A 120 6.57 -12.88 -16.93
N LYS A 121 6.40 -13.81 -15.98
CA LYS A 121 5.29 -14.76 -16.00
C LYS A 121 4.06 -14.11 -15.38
N LEU A 122 3.09 -13.76 -16.21
CA LEU A 122 1.77 -13.31 -15.75
C LEU A 122 1.07 -14.46 -15.01
N LEU A 123 0.54 -14.18 -13.82
CA LEU A 123 -0.12 -15.15 -12.96
C LEU A 123 -1.63 -14.90 -12.86
N GLU A 124 -2.06 -13.64 -12.82
CA GLU A 124 -3.47 -13.24 -12.77
C GLU A 124 -3.63 -11.80 -13.27
N SER A 125 -4.80 -11.47 -13.80
CA SER A 125 -5.16 -10.10 -14.16
C SER A 125 -6.61 -9.75 -13.85
N PHE A 126 -6.85 -8.46 -13.65
CA PHE A 126 -8.17 -7.89 -13.38
C PHE A 126 -8.38 -6.72 -14.32
N THR A 127 -9.33 -6.83 -15.24
CA THR A 127 -9.65 -5.80 -16.21
C THR A 127 -10.82 -4.93 -15.76
N GLU A 128 -11.01 -3.78 -16.41
CA GLU A 128 -12.10 -2.84 -16.13
C GLU A 128 -12.16 -2.37 -14.66
N VAL A 129 -11.01 -2.34 -14.01
CA VAL A 129 -10.91 -1.92 -12.61
C VAL A 129 -11.08 -0.41 -12.54
N ARG A 130 -12.05 0.03 -11.75
CA ARG A 130 -12.26 1.44 -11.39
C ARG A 130 -11.14 1.91 -10.47
N HIS A 131 -10.55 3.08 -10.76
CA HIS A 131 -9.44 3.67 -10.01
C HIS A 131 -8.30 2.66 -9.72
N PRO A 132 -7.71 2.04 -10.76
CA PRO A 132 -6.78 0.91 -10.60
C PRO A 132 -5.52 1.26 -9.79
N GLN A 133 -5.01 2.49 -9.91
CA GLN A 133 -3.90 2.98 -9.08
C GLN A 133 -4.26 2.98 -7.59
N GLN A 134 -5.47 3.44 -7.28
CA GLN A 134 -5.95 3.45 -5.90
C GLN A 134 -6.14 2.03 -5.37
N VAL A 135 -6.72 1.14 -6.17
CA VAL A 135 -6.92 -0.26 -5.80
C VAL A 135 -5.58 -0.94 -5.53
N GLU A 136 -4.58 -0.77 -6.40
CA GLU A 136 -3.23 -1.28 -6.19
C GLU A 136 -2.66 -0.80 -4.86
N ARG A 137 -2.77 0.51 -4.60
CA ARG A 137 -2.26 1.12 -3.39
C ARG A 137 -2.90 0.56 -2.12
N LEU A 138 -4.23 0.37 -2.14
CA LEU A 138 -4.96 -0.22 -1.01
C LEU A 138 -4.58 -1.69 -0.80
N VAL A 139 -4.39 -2.46 -1.88
CA VAL A 139 -3.91 -3.84 -1.81
C VAL A 139 -2.50 -3.91 -1.21
N HIS A 140 -1.59 -3.03 -1.63
CA HIS A 140 -0.24 -2.98 -1.07
C HIS A 140 -0.25 -2.72 0.44
N LEU A 141 -1.09 -1.78 0.90
CA LEU A 141 -1.23 -1.44 2.32
C LEU A 141 -1.93 -2.53 3.13
N GLU A 142 -2.91 -3.24 2.56
CA GLU A 142 -3.52 -4.42 3.17
C GLU A 142 -2.47 -5.52 3.38
N LEU A 143 -1.60 -5.72 2.40
CA LEU A 143 -0.56 -6.75 2.40
C LEU A 143 0.80 -6.25 2.93
N LYS A 144 0.81 -5.15 3.69
CA LYS A 144 2.04 -4.47 4.14
C LYS A 144 3.03 -5.38 4.86
N ASP A 145 2.54 -6.40 5.57
CA ASP A 145 3.40 -7.32 6.32
C ASP A 145 4.20 -8.27 5.42
N PHE A 146 3.72 -8.49 4.20
CA PHE A 146 4.39 -9.29 3.16
C PHE A 146 5.17 -8.42 2.17
N TRP A 147 5.11 -7.09 2.30
CA TRP A 147 5.64 -6.14 1.33
C TRP A 147 7.18 -6.11 1.35
N GLN A 148 7.79 -6.26 0.17
CA GLN A 148 9.22 -6.33 -0.08
C GLN A 148 9.65 -5.32 -1.14
N ALA A 149 10.88 -4.85 -1.04
CA ALA A 149 11.57 -4.10 -2.08
C ALA A 149 12.72 -4.93 -2.67
N ALA A 150 12.82 -4.97 -3.99
CA ALA A 150 14.05 -5.38 -4.67
C ALA A 150 15.01 -4.19 -4.67
N ARG A 151 16.15 -4.35 -3.99
CA ARG A 151 17.03 -3.21 -3.59
C ARG A 151 17.43 -2.27 -4.72
N TRP A 152 17.74 -2.78 -5.91
CA TRP A 152 18.16 -1.92 -7.01
C TRP A 152 17.98 -2.56 -8.38
N CYS A 153 17.23 -1.90 -9.27
CA CYS A 153 17.21 -2.22 -10.69
C CYS A 153 18.17 -1.30 -11.44
N ARG A 154 19.17 -1.88 -12.12
CA ARG A 154 20.17 -1.10 -12.89
C ARG A 154 19.55 -0.36 -14.08
N VAL A 155 18.54 -0.95 -14.71
CA VAL A 155 17.88 -0.37 -15.90
C VAL A 155 16.98 0.79 -15.51
N HIS A 156 16.19 0.61 -14.44
CA HIS A 156 15.25 1.64 -13.97
C HIS A 156 15.87 2.66 -13.01
N GLN A 157 17.12 2.42 -12.58
CA GLN A 157 17.86 3.24 -11.62
C GLN A 157 17.05 3.56 -10.35
N LYS A 158 16.30 2.57 -9.86
CA LYS A 158 15.49 2.67 -8.64
C LYS A 158 15.21 1.28 -8.06
N PRO A 159 14.86 1.19 -6.75
CA PRO A 159 14.30 -0.02 -6.20
C PRO A 159 12.94 -0.32 -6.83
N HIS A 160 12.61 -1.60 -6.94
CA HIS A 160 11.25 -2.03 -7.27
C HIS A 160 10.57 -2.34 -5.96
N ILE A 161 9.60 -1.52 -5.59
CA ILE A 161 8.98 -1.63 -4.28
C ILE A 161 7.70 -2.46 -4.33
N GLU A 162 7.20 -2.89 -5.50
CA GLU A 162 5.88 -3.54 -5.59
C GLU A 162 5.91 -5.08 -5.43
N TRP A 163 6.84 -5.63 -4.63
CA TRP A 163 6.99 -7.08 -4.45
C TRP A 163 6.40 -7.57 -3.14
N PHE A 164 5.85 -8.78 -3.12
CA PHE A 164 5.16 -9.36 -1.96
C PHE A 164 5.55 -10.83 -1.79
N GLU A 165 5.99 -11.21 -0.59
CA GLU A 165 6.21 -12.61 -0.22
C GLU A 165 4.92 -13.17 0.38
N VAL A 166 3.95 -13.44 -0.50
CA VAL A 166 2.59 -13.85 -0.13
C VAL A 166 2.08 -14.93 -1.08
N ASN A 167 1.13 -15.74 -0.61
CA ASN A 167 0.47 -16.73 -1.45
C ASN A 167 -0.40 -16.05 -2.53
N LEU A 168 -0.38 -16.59 -3.76
CA LEU A 168 -1.17 -16.06 -4.88
C LEU A 168 -2.66 -15.97 -4.55
N ASN A 169 -3.24 -16.96 -3.90
CA ASN A 169 -4.67 -16.97 -3.57
C ASN A 169 -5.05 -15.84 -2.61
N ILE A 170 -4.17 -15.51 -1.65
CA ILE A 170 -4.38 -14.39 -0.73
C ILE A 170 -4.34 -13.08 -1.52
N ALA A 171 -3.31 -12.86 -2.33
CA ALA A 171 -3.21 -11.65 -3.16
C ALA A 171 -4.41 -11.49 -4.11
N VAL A 172 -4.82 -12.58 -4.77
CA VAL A 172 -5.99 -12.60 -5.66
C VAL A 172 -7.28 -12.29 -4.90
N ALA A 173 -7.50 -12.88 -3.73
CA ALA A 173 -8.69 -12.59 -2.91
C ALA A 173 -8.73 -11.12 -2.48
N THR A 174 -7.61 -10.58 -1.98
CA THR A 174 -7.49 -9.18 -1.58
C THR A 174 -7.78 -8.23 -2.74
N ILE A 175 -7.20 -8.45 -3.93
CA ILE A 175 -7.46 -7.62 -5.12
C ILE A 175 -8.93 -7.72 -5.53
N ARG A 176 -9.50 -8.93 -5.59
CA ARG A 176 -10.91 -9.13 -5.96
C ARG A 176 -11.85 -8.35 -5.04
N LEU A 177 -11.63 -8.40 -3.73
CA LEU A 177 -12.46 -7.69 -2.77
C LEU A 177 -12.32 -6.17 -2.91
N TRP A 178 -11.11 -5.64 -3.12
CA TRP A 178 -10.91 -4.20 -3.30
C TRP A 178 -11.52 -3.72 -4.61
N CYS A 179 -11.35 -4.45 -5.71
CA CYS A 179 -12.01 -4.19 -6.99
C CYS A 179 -13.53 -4.18 -6.82
N LYS A 180 -14.09 -5.20 -6.14
CA LYS A 180 -15.53 -5.31 -5.87
C LYS A 180 -16.05 -4.12 -5.08
N TRP A 181 -15.41 -3.79 -3.95
CA TRP A 181 -15.81 -2.64 -3.14
C TRP A 181 -15.74 -1.34 -3.95
N MET A 182 -14.63 -1.11 -4.67
CA MET A 182 -14.46 0.10 -5.48
C MET A 182 -15.56 0.25 -6.52
N GLN A 183 -15.95 -0.85 -7.15
CA GLN A 183 -16.99 -0.88 -8.18
C GLN A 183 -18.40 -0.71 -7.60
N ASP A 184 -18.75 -1.52 -6.59
CA ASP A 184 -20.11 -1.59 -6.03
C ASP A 184 -20.43 -0.35 -5.19
N ALA A 185 -19.50 0.08 -4.33
CA ALA A 185 -19.71 1.21 -3.44
C ALA A 185 -19.56 2.57 -4.15
N ASN A 186 -18.75 2.61 -5.22
CA ASN A 186 -18.32 3.82 -5.92
C ASN A 186 -18.00 4.95 -4.90
N PRO A 187 -16.99 4.76 -4.04
CA PRO A 187 -16.93 5.46 -2.75
C PRO A 187 -16.46 6.92 -2.87
N TYR A 188 -15.97 7.34 -4.03
CA TYR A 188 -15.41 8.67 -4.27
C TYR A 188 -16.38 9.60 -5.02
N ARG A 189 -16.22 10.90 -4.79
CA ARG A 189 -16.84 11.96 -5.59
C ARG A 189 -15.99 12.24 -6.83
N ARG A 190 -16.54 13.01 -7.78
CA ARG A 190 -15.77 13.48 -8.96
C ARG A 190 -14.52 14.29 -8.60
N SER A 191 -14.52 14.95 -7.44
CA SER A 191 -13.36 15.69 -6.90
C SER A 191 -12.26 14.79 -6.32
N GLY A 192 -12.42 13.46 -6.38
CA GLY A 192 -11.50 12.50 -5.78
C GLY A 192 -11.63 12.35 -4.26
N SER A 193 -12.44 13.16 -3.59
CA SER A 193 -12.68 13.01 -2.14
C SER A 193 -13.63 11.86 -1.83
N LEU A 194 -13.36 11.10 -0.76
CA LEU A 194 -14.27 10.08 -0.22
C LEU A 194 -15.65 10.69 0.09
N LYS A 195 -16.74 9.98 -0.29
CA LYS A 195 -18.11 10.39 0.01
C LYS A 195 -18.32 10.47 1.53
N ARG A 196 -19.24 11.36 1.95
CA ARG A 196 -19.53 11.61 3.37
C ARG A 196 -19.86 10.33 4.14
N THR A 197 -20.74 9.50 3.59
CA THR A 197 -21.14 8.22 4.21
C THR A 197 -19.94 7.30 4.45
N TRP A 198 -19.08 7.13 3.44
CA TRP A 198 -17.85 6.34 3.58
C TRP A 198 -16.85 6.93 4.56
N ARG A 199 -16.74 8.26 4.65
CA ARG A 199 -15.92 8.92 5.66
C ARG A 199 -16.44 8.63 7.07
N GLU A 200 -17.75 8.71 7.28
CA GLU A 200 -18.38 8.41 8.56
C GLU A 200 -18.13 6.97 9.00
N HIS A 201 -18.18 6.00 8.08
CA HIS A 201 -17.81 4.61 8.37
C HIS A 201 -16.33 4.45 8.74
N VAL A 202 -15.41 5.08 7.98
CA VAL A 202 -13.98 5.06 8.29
C VAL A 202 -13.71 5.68 9.65
N ASP A 203 -14.30 6.84 9.95
CA ASP A 203 -14.16 7.53 11.23
C ASP A 203 -14.71 6.67 12.38
N PHE A 204 -15.81 5.95 12.15
CA PHE A 204 -16.37 4.99 13.12
C PHE A 204 -15.40 3.84 13.39
N LEU A 205 -14.82 3.22 12.35
CA LEU A 205 -13.85 2.13 12.53
C LEU A 205 -12.64 2.60 13.34
N VAL A 206 -12.09 3.77 13.00
CA VAL A 206 -10.95 4.36 13.72
C VAL A 206 -11.31 4.67 15.17
N LYS A 207 -12.46 5.30 15.42
CA LYS A 207 -12.91 5.68 16.77
C LYS A 207 -13.07 4.48 17.70
N HIS A 208 -13.43 3.32 17.15
CA HIS A 208 -13.71 2.11 17.90
C HIS A 208 -12.57 1.08 17.86
N ASP A 209 -11.40 1.45 17.34
CA ASP A 209 -10.23 0.57 17.20
C ASP A 209 -10.53 -0.71 16.40
N ASN A 210 -11.43 -0.59 15.41
CA ASN A 210 -11.72 -1.67 14.48
C ASN A 210 -10.73 -1.59 13.31
N PRO A 211 -10.12 -2.72 12.90
CA PRO A 211 -9.19 -2.71 11.79
C PRO A 211 -9.90 -2.28 10.51
N ILE A 212 -9.29 -1.34 9.80
CA ILE A 212 -9.66 -1.07 8.42
C ILE A 212 -9.03 -2.16 7.57
N SER A 213 -9.88 -2.93 6.89
CA SER A 213 -9.49 -3.99 5.96
C SER A 213 -10.47 -4.01 4.79
N VAL A 214 -10.11 -4.66 3.69
CA VAL A 214 -11.03 -4.81 2.56
C VAL A 214 -12.32 -5.55 2.93
N GLU A 215 -12.21 -6.52 3.84
CA GLU A 215 -13.34 -7.31 4.33
C GLU A 215 -14.34 -6.42 5.06
N ALA A 216 -13.86 -5.54 5.96
CA ALA A 216 -14.70 -4.57 6.64
C ALA A 216 -15.40 -3.63 5.65
N MET A 217 -14.67 -3.13 4.64
CA MET A 217 -15.24 -2.22 3.64
C MET A 217 -16.33 -2.89 2.77
N VAL A 218 -16.11 -4.13 2.33
CA VAL A 218 -17.10 -4.91 1.58
C VAL A 218 -18.32 -5.21 2.46
N GLN A 219 -18.11 -5.59 3.71
CA GLN A 219 -19.18 -5.92 4.63
C GLN A 219 -20.07 -4.71 4.94
N ILE A 220 -19.48 -3.55 5.24
CA ILE A 220 -20.22 -2.30 5.44
C ILE A 220 -21.07 -1.99 4.19
N ASN A 221 -20.51 -2.16 2.99
CA ASN A 221 -21.27 -1.94 1.76
C ASN A 221 -22.46 -2.90 1.62
N ARG A 222 -22.32 -4.17 2.04
CA ARG A 222 -23.40 -5.16 2.00
C ARG A 222 -24.53 -4.80 2.98
N ILE A 223 -24.17 -4.36 4.18
CA ILE A 223 -25.12 -3.86 5.19
C ILE A 223 -25.88 -2.64 4.66
N GLU A 224 -25.18 -1.66 4.09
CA GLU A 224 -25.80 -0.45 3.51
C GLU A 224 -26.76 -0.77 2.34
N LEU A 225 -26.52 -1.88 1.63
CA LEU A 225 -27.40 -2.39 0.59
C LEU A 225 -28.55 -3.27 1.12
N GLY A 226 -28.63 -3.51 2.44
CA GLY A 226 -29.61 -4.38 3.07
C GLY A 226 -29.44 -5.86 2.72
N LEU A 227 -28.23 -6.26 2.30
CA LEU A 227 -27.92 -7.65 1.94
C LEU A 227 -27.51 -8.50 3.14
N ASP A 228 -26.97 -7.85 4.18
CA ASP A 228 -26.57 -8.47 5.45
C ASP A 228 -27.27 -7.75 6.61
N ASP A 229 -27.60 -8.48 7.67
CA ASP A 229 -28.17 -7.92 8.91
C ASP A 229 -27.04 -7.49 9.87
N VAL A 230 -27.17 -6.30 10.46
CA VAL A 230 -26.23 -5.77 11.46
C VAL A 230 -26.16 -6.65 12.71
N SER A 231 -27.27 -7.27 13.09
CA SER A 231 -27.39 -8.13 14.28
C SER A 231 -26.64 -9.46 14.15
N GLU A 232 -26.34 -9.91 12.93
CA GLU A 232 -25.48 -11.07 12.72
C GLU A 232 -23.99 -10.77 12.97
N PHE A 233 -23.63 -9.49 13.08
CA PHE A 233 -22.24 -9.05 13.20
C PHE A 233 -21.88 -8.47 14.57
N VAL A 234 -22.83 -7.77 15.19
CA VAL A 234 -22.66 -7.29 16.55
C VAL A 234 -22.90 -8.48 17.47
N ASP A 235 -21.83 -9.09 18.01
CA ASP A 235 -21.96 -9.97 19.17
C ASP A 235 -22.45 -9.11 20.34
N ASP A 236 -23.77 -9.03 20.46
CA ASP A 236 -24.47 -8.28 21.50
C ASP A 236 -23.97 -8.69 22.89
N ASN A 237 -23.48 -9.92 23.06
CA ASN A 237 -22.88 -10.36 24.33
C ASN A 237 -21.54 -9.65 24.59
N ALA A 238 -20.70 -9.44 23.56
CA ALA A 238 -19.43 -8.74 23.71
C ALA A 238 -19.64 -7.25 24.00
N LEU A 239 -20.60 -6.58 23.34
CA LEU A 239 -20.94 -5.18 23.64
C LEU A 239 -21.59 -5.03 25.00
N ARG A 240 -22.49 -5.95 25.38
CA ARG A 240 -23.13 -5.96 26.70
C ARG A 240 -22.12 -6.19 27.81
N LYS A 241 -21.20 -7.14 27.65
CA LYS A 241 -20.11 -7.39 28.60
C LYS A 241 -19.14 -6.21 28.72
N LYS A 242 -18.88 -5.49 27.60
CA LYS A 242 -18.06 -4.28 27.60
C LYS A 242 -18.76 -3.13 28.35
N ARG A 243 -20.08 -2.96 28.17
CA ARG A 243 -20.88 -1.98 28.94
C ARG A 243 -20.94 -2.32 30.42
N GLU A 244 -21.17 -3.59 30.77
CA GLU A 244 -21.19 -4.06 32.17
C GLU A 244 -19.84 -3.87 32.87
N ASN A 245 -18.72 -4.04 32.16
CA ASN A 245 -17.39 -3.79 32.70
C ASN A 245 -17.06 -2.29 32.85
N THR A 246 -17.61 -1.42 31.98
CA THR A 246 -17.46 0.03 32.13
C THR A 246 -18.27 0.56 33.31
N LEU A 247 -19.52 0.10 33.46
CA LEU A 247 -20.40 0.51 34.57
C LEU A 247 -19.83 0.08 35.94
N LYS A 248 -19.32 -1.15 36.05
CA LYS A 248 -18.66 -1.61 37.29
C LYS A 248 -17.42 -0.78 37.66
N LYS A 249 -16.65 -0.32 36.67
CA LYS A 249 -15.50 0.56 36.91
C LYS A 249 -15.91 1.96 37.36
N GLU A 250 -17.09 2.44 37.00
CA GLU A 250 -17.60 3.73 37.44
C GLU A 250 -18.16 3.64 38.88
N GLU A 251 -18.85 2.55 39.22
CA GLU A 251 -19.32 2.27 40.58
C GLU A 251 -18.16 2.12 41.58
N ASP A 252 -17.09 1.40 41.22
CA ASP A 252 -15.91 1.22 42.08
C ASP A 252 -15.14 2.55 42.31
N VAL A 253 -15.24 3.51 41.40
CA VAL A 253 -14.57 4.82 41.51
C VAL A 253 -15.39 5.80 42.36
N GLU A 254 -16.71 5.74 42.31
CA GLU A 254 -17.58 6.53 43.19
C GLU A 254 -17.53 6.04 44.65
N GLU A 255 -17.39 4.73 44.88
CA GLU A 255 -17.32 4.17 46.25
C GLU A 255 -16.03 4.57 46.98
N ILE A 256 -14.92 4.75 46.24
CA ILE A 256 -13.63 5.22 46.79
C ILE A 256 -13.68 6.71 47.16
N HIS A 257 -14.49 7.53 46.48
CA HIS A 257 -14.56 8.97 46.71
C HIS A 257 -15.44 9.37 47.91
N CYS A 258 -16.35 8.50 48.34
CA CYS A 258 -17.23 8.75 49.49
C CYS A 258 -16.59 8.38 50.85
N ALA A 259 -15.45 7.66 50.85
CA ALA A 259 -14.77 7.20 52.07
C ALA A 259 -13.79 8.22 52.70
N THR A 260 -13.61 9.40 52.10
CA THR A 260 -12.69 10.44 52.57
C THR A 260 -13.41 11.75 52.87
N ALA A 261 -14.32 11.75 53.85
CA ALA A 261 -14.78 12.98 54.50
C ALA A 261 -14.25 13.01 55.94
N PRO A 262 -13.29 13.88 56.28
CA PRO A 262 -12.80 14.00 57.65
C PRO A 262 -13.81 14.74 58.52
N SER A 263 -13.96 14.20 59.74
CA SER A 263 -14.80 14.71 60.84
C SER A 263 -14.25 15.99 61.45
#